data_AF-A0A194SDZ2-F1
#
_entry.id   AF-A0A194SDZ2-F1
#
_cell.length_a   1.000
_cell.length_b   1.000
_cell.length_c   1.000
_cell.angle_alpha   90.00
_cell.angle_beta   90.00
_cell.angle_gamma   90.00
#
_symmetry.space_group_name_H-M   'P 1'
#
loop_
_entity.id
_entity.type
_entity.pdbx_description
1 polymer ?
#
loop_
_entity_poly.entity_id
_entity_poly.type
_entity_poly.pdbx_seq_one_letter_code
_entity_poly.pdbx_strand_id
1 'polypeptide(L)'
;MLVARAPRTLAHRAPRLRPSILASPSSPSSYSRPSSTSAPAPATVPPIVGTAPDMPRHLVLHTPHPTASWPSHLDSTSTLYRTLAQRWAHHPKLSKLGFAVSDAGKGPVDQPWDPSRGKFDVPPPPEGAPEESYSATLYPDFLDFPSLSLSTLDAFEAQYLALPPAPSFPVSSAASTSAPPTASSSSPSPRTHIFVCTHTTRDCRCGDLGEPLYAALVRELQRRRRGGANAVEGGELREGDDGVRVARVAHVGGHKWAANALVYREGGGCDWYGLLRADDAPKLIDLALAPSSSSSASEPWYARWRGRLGLSPFAVRAAYAARPEGAAVAGRKTDEPRSELGDRVELVFRTFEGEEISVAGYEGESVMETARRHDLPSILATCGGHCECATCHVHLAESAPQPDMKDEEDEQLEFALGADDDSRLACQLPVTKELGEWVAGGGRIRLPRY
;
A
#
# COMPACT_ATOMS: atom_id res chain seq x y z
N MET A 1 33.18 -4.14 -41.08
CA MET A 1 32.27 -5.05 -41.82
C MET A 1 30.86 -4.78 -41.33
N LEU A 2 30.05 -4.05 -42.10
CA LEU A 2 28.61 -3.93 -41.87
C LEU A 2 27.96 -5.27 -42.22
N VAL A 3 27.11 -5.80 -41.34
CA VAL A 3 26.19 -6.88 -41.67
C VAL A 3 24.78 -6.33 -41.52
N ALA A 4 24.14 -6.09 -42.67
CA ALA A 4 22.74 -5.70 -42.77
C ALA A 4 21.84 -6.90 -42.41
N ARG A 5 20.81 -6.66 -41.59
CA ARG A 5 19.70 -7.61 -41.36
C ARG A 5 18.49 -7.17 -42.18
N ALA A 6 17.92 -8.13 -42.92
CA ALA A 6 16.79 -7.96 -43.83
C ALA A 6 15.44 -7.79 -43.10
N PRO A 7 14.44 -7.13 -43.72
CA PRO A 7 13.12 -6.92 -43.14
C PRO A 7 12.22 -8.17 -43.30
N ARG A 8 11.43 -8.49 -42.27
CA ARG A 8 10.39 -9.53 -42.28
C ARG A 8 9.07 -8.95 -42.78
N THR A 9 8.42 -9.69 -43.67
CA THR A 9 7.18 -9.37 -44.37
C THR A 9 5.93 -9.60 -43.51
N LEU A 10 4.97 -8.68 -43.63
CA LEU A 10 3.61 -8.77 -43.10
C LEU A 10 2.82 -9.89 -43.80
N ALA A 11 2.19 -10.77 -43.03
CA ALA A 11 1.24 -11.76 -43.53
C ALA A 11 -0.18 -11.39 -43.04
N HIS A 12 -1.03 -10.94 -43.96
CA HIS A 12 -2.46 -10.70 -43.74
C HIS A 12 -3.19 -11.99 -43.34
N ARG A 13 -4.00 -11.92 -42.28
CA ARG A 13 -4.90 -13.01 -41.85
C ARG A 13 -6.35 -12.63 -42.18
N ALA A 14 -7.04 -13.51 -42.90
CA ALA A 14 -8.41 -13.30 -43.39
C ALA A 14 -9.50 -13.42 -42.28
N PRO A 15 -10.65 -12.73 -42.42
CA PRO A 15 -11.69 -12.69 -41.39
C PRO A 15 -12.59 -13.93 -41.39
N ARG A 16 -12.99 -14.40 -40.19
CA ARG A 16 -13.96 -15.49 -39.99
C ARG A 16 -15.38 -14.93 -39.79
N LEU A 17 -16.32 -15.40 -40.62
CA LEU A 17 -17.75 -15.11 -40.53
C LEU A 17 -18.41 -15.78 -39.30
N ARG A 18 -19.29 -15.06 -38.59
CA ARG A 18 -20.18 -15.59 -37.55
C ARG A 18 -21.59 -15.84 -38.12
N PRO A 19 -22.34 -16.86 -37.66
CA PRO A 19 -23.75 -17.02 -37.98
C PRO A 19 -24.64 -16.22 -37.01
N SER A 20 -25.56 -15.45 -37.59
CA SER A 20 -26.62 -14.68 -36.90
C SER A 20 -27.74 -15.60 -36.42
N ILE A 21 -28.16 -15.43 -35.16
CA ILE A 21 -29.46 -15.93 -34.68
C ILE A 21 -30.33 -14.72 -34.33
N LEU A 22 -31.38 -14.57 -35.13
CA LEU A 22 -32.46 -13.60 -34.98
C LEU A 22 -33.43 -14.07 -33.87
N ALA A 23 -33.80 -13.17 -32.96
CA ALA A 23 -35.03 -13.27 -32.19
C ALA A 23 -35.70 -11.88 -32.12
N SER A 24 -36.94 -11.83 -32.57
CA SER A 24 -37.80 -10.65 -32.73
C SER A 24 -38.41 -10.16 -31.41
N PRO A 25 -38.96 -8.92 -31.36
CA PRO A 25 -39.28 -8.22 -30.13
C PRO A 25 -40.76 -8.40 -29.71
N SER A 26 -41.01 -8.42 -28.40
CA SER A 26 -42.36 -8.27 -27.82
C SER A 26 -42.48 -6.95 -27.05
N SER A 27 -43.57 -6.24 -27.36
CA SER A 27 -43.95 -4.85 -27.03
C SER A 27 -44.14 -4.53 -25.53
N PRO A 28 -44.27 -3.25 -25.15
CA PRO A 28 -43.95 -2.75 -23.81
C PRO A 28 -45.14 -2.77 -22.85
N SER A 29 -44.89 -3.15 -21.60
CA SER A 29 -45.85 -2.95 -20.51
C SER A 29 -45.61 -1.59 -19.87
N SER A 30 -46.63 -0.75 -19.92
CA SER A 30 -46.74 0.56 -19.30
C SER A 30 -46.74 0.46 -17.78
N TYR A 31 -45.77 1.09 -17.11
CA TYR A 31 -45.93 1.48 -15.71
C TYR A 31 -45.46 2.92 -15.49
N SER A 32 -46.38 3.69 -14.91
CA SER A 32 -46.35 5.12 -14.71
C SER A 32 -45.25 5.57 -13.75
N ARG A 33 -44.61 6.68 -14.11
CA ARG A 33 -43.55 7.37 -13.35
C ARG A 33 -44.16 8.17 -12.19
N PRO A 34 -43.72 8.01 -10.93
CA PRO A 34 -43.90 9.04 -9.93
C PRO A 34 -42.74 10.03 -10.00
N SER A 35 -43.08 11.29 -10.22
CA SER A 35 -42.19 12.43 -10.04
C SER A 35 -42.16 12.84 -8.57
N SER A 36 -41.02 12.71 -7.90
CA SER A 36 -40.70 13.53 -6.73
C SER A 36 -39.19 13.66 -6.54
N THR A 37 -38.81 14.90 -6.30
CA THR A 37 -37.49 15.51 -6.26
C THR A 37 -36.75 15.27 -4.93
N SER A 38 -35.41 15.35 -4.97
CA SER A 38 -34.41 15.42 -3.87
C SER A 38 -34.09 14.09 -3.16
N ALA A 39 -32.83 13.65 -2.99
CA ALA A 39 -31.50 14.26 -3.14
C ALA A 39 -30.49 13.16 -3.54
N PRO A 40 -29.37 13.47 -4.24
CA PRO A 40 -28.34 12.47 -4.50
C PRO A 40 -27.65 12.10 -3.20
N ALA A 41 -27.60 10.79 -2.91
CA ALA A 41 -26.81 10.24 -1.83
C ALA A 41 -25.34 10.69 -1.95
N PRO A 42 -24.67 11.08 -0.85
CA PRO A 42 -23.29 11.54 -0.91
C PRO A 42 -22.38 10.37 -1.29
N ALA A 43 -21.72 10.48 -2.45
CA ALA A 43 -20.72 9.53 -2.93
C ALA A 43 -19.48 9.60 -2.02
N THR A 44 -19.37 8.62 -1.13
CA THR A 44 -18.20 8.39 -0.28
C THR A 44 -17.10 7.69 -1.08
N VAL A 45 -15.85 8.18 -1.03
CA VAL A 45 -14.69 7.35 -1.36
C VAL A 45 -14.72 6.09 -0.49
N PRO A 46 -14.75 4.87 -1.06
CA PRO A 46 -14.75 3.66 -0.25
C PRO A 46 -13.38 3.50 0.43
N PRO A 47 -13.34 3.18 1.73
CA PRO A 47 -12.07 2.84 2.37
C PRO A 47 -11.52 1.55 1.77
N ILE A 48 -10.20 1.48 1.62
CA ILE A 48 -9.51 0.24 1.25
C ILE A 48 -9.44 -0.59 2.51
N VAL A 49 -10.46 -1.40 2.72
CA VAL A 49 -10.67 -2.06 4.00
C VAL A 49 -9.89 -3.35 4.12
N GLY A 50 -9.08 -3.47 5.17
CA GLY A 50 -8.53 -4.75 5.63
C GLY A 50 -7.45 -5.31 4.71
N THR A 51 -6.56 -4.45 4.20
CA THR A 51 -5.43 -4.91 3.38
C THR A 51 -4.18 -5.22 4.20
N ALA A 52 -4.08 -4.67 5.42
CA ALA A 52 -2.99 -5.04 6.33
C ALA A 52 -2.98 -6.57 6.57
N PRO A 53 -1.81 -7.21 6.57
CA PRO A 53 -1.70 -8.65 6.81
C PRO A 53 -2.28 -9.09 8.17
N ASP A 54 -2.95 -10.25 8.17
CA ASP A 54 -3.41 -10.91 9.41
C ASP A 54 -2.25 -11.64 10.10
N MET A 55 -1.58 -10.94 11.00
CA MET A 55 -0.49 -11.48 11.82
C MET A 55 -0.62 -11.01 13.27
N PRO A 56 -0.43 -11.90 14.26
CA PRO A 56 -0.55 -11.55 15.68
C PRO A 56 0.64 -10.74 16.18
N ARG A 57 1.82 -10.94 15.57
CA ARG A 57 3.08 -10.28 15.92
C ARG A 57 3.86 -9.97 14.66
N HIS A 58 4.68 -8.92 14.74
CA HIS A 58 5.54 -8.48 13.65
C HIS A 58 6.96 -8.24 14.18
N LEU A 59 7.94 -8.93 13.62
CA LEU A 59 9.35 -8.76 13.95
C LEU A 59 9.99 -7.77 12.97
N VAL A 60 10.55 -6.66 13.45
CA VAL A 60 11.31 -5.74 12.58
C VAL A 60 12.78 -5.89 12.88
N LEU A 61 13.55 -6.35 11.90
CA LEU A 61 15.02 -6.39 11.96
C LEU A 61 15.57 -5.00 11.66
N HIS A 62 16.57 -4.57 12.40
CA HIS A 62 17.18 -3.26 12.31
C HIS A 62 18.58 -3.40 11.72
N THR A 63 18.70 -3.07 10.43
CA THR A 63 19.94 -3.22 9.68
C THR A 63 20.74 -1.92 9.66
N PRO A 64 22.09 -1.97 9.74
CA PRO A 64 22.93 -0.80 9.48
C PRO A 64 23.09 -0.51 7.98
N HIS A 65 22.66 -1.42 7.10
CA HIS A 65 22.77 -1.25 5.64
C HIS A 65 21.87 -0.09 5.16
N PRO A 66 22.41 0.90 4.43
CA PRO A 66 21.65 2.09 4.03
C PRO A 66 20.54 1.73 3.04
N THR A 67 19.40 2.41 3.11
CA THR A 67 18.22 2.13 2.25
C THR A 67 18.52 2.17 0.75
N ALA A 68 19.44 3.04 0.33
CA ALA A 68 19.89 3.13 -1.07
C ALA A 68 20.58 1.86 -1.59
N SER A 69 21.03 0.97 -0.68
CA SER A 69 21.68 -0.29 -1.01
C SER A 69 20.70 -1.49 -1.06
N TRP A 70 19.43 -1.29 -0.69
CA TRP A 70 18.48 -2.39 -0.55
C TRP A 70 17.99 -2.92 -1.92
N PRO A 71 18.12 -4.24 -2.19
CA PRO A 71 17.54 -4.85 -3.38
C PRO A 71 16.02 -4.99 -3.26
N SER A 72 15.34 -5.12 -4.40
CA SER A 72 13.89 -5.34 -4.47
C SER A 72 13.40 -6.59 -3.71
N HIS A 73 14.32 -7.52 -3.45
CA HIS A 73 14.15 -8.78 -2.73
C HIS A 73 15.26 -8.94 -1.70
N LEU A 74 15.00 -8.60 -0.44
CA LEU A 74 16.02 -8.66 0.63
C LEU A 74 16.56 -10.07 0.90
N ASP A 75 15.76 -11.09 0.57
CA ASP A 75 16.19 -12.48 0.59
C ASP A 75 17.32 -12.77 -0.41
N SER A 76 17.58 -11.90 -1.38
CA SER A 76 18.69 -12.04 -2.32
C SER A 76 20.05 -11.67 -1.74
N THR A 77 20.07 -10.90 -0.64
CA THR A 77 21.31 -10.31 -0.07
C THR A 77 21.58 -10.73 1.37
N SER A 78 20.53 -10.99 2.16
CA SER A 78 20.66 -11.38 3.57
C SER A 78 20.39 -12.87 3.75
N THR A 79 21.38 -13.59 4.30
CA THR A 79 21.25 -15.02 4.57
C THR A 79 20.27 -15.26 5.71
N LEU A 80 20.35 -14.47 6.78
CA LEU A 80 19.41 -14.49 7.88
C LEU A 80 17.99 -14.25 7.37
N TYR A 81 17.74 -13.15 6.66
CA TYR A 81 16.40 -12.82 6.15
C TYR A 81 15.82 -13.92 5.27
N ARG A 82 16.63 -14.49 4.37
CA ARG A 82 16.24 -15.64 3.55
C ARG A 82 15.88 -16.85 4.39
N THR A 83 16.70 -17.19 5.37
CA THR A 83 16.45 -18.34 6.26
C THR A 83 15.17 -18.14 7.05
N LEU A 84 14.91 -16.94 7.59
CA LEU A 84 13.64 -16.63 8.27
C LEU A 84 12.44 -16.83 7.32
N ALA A 85 12.51 -16.29 6.10
CA ALA A 85 11.46 -16.41 5.10
C ALA A 85 11.13 -17.87 4.78
N GLN A 86 12.14 -18.70 4.58
CA GLN A 86 11.96 -20.11 4.24
C GLN A 86 11.54 -20.96 5.44
N ARG A 87 12.21 -20.78 6.58
CA ARG A 87 12.02 -21.56 7.80
C ARG A 87 10.63 -21.33 8.40
N TRP A 88 10.16 -20.09 8.43
CA TRP A 88 8.87 -19.76 9.06
C TRP A 88 7.67 -20.01 8.15
N ALA A 89 7.80 -19.87 6.82
CA ALA A 89 6.68 -20.04 5.88
C ALA A 89 5.93 -21.37 6.05
N HIS A 90 6.64 -22.45 6.42
CA HIS A 90 6.05 -23.78 6.61
C HIS A 90 5.94 -24.20 8.08
N HIS A 91 6.35 -23.36 9.02
CA HIS A 91 6.34 -23.72 10.43
C HIS A 91 4.94 -23.55 11.02
N PRO A 92 4.38 -24.56 11.72
CA PRO A 92 2.97 -24.58 12.14
C PRO A 92 2.59 -23.45 13.10
N LYS A 93 3.55 -22.92 13.86
CA LYS A 93 3.35 -21.84 14.85
C LYS A 93 3.99 -20.51 14.48
N LEU A 94 4.86 -20.49 13.45
CA LEU A 94 5.62 -19.30 13.06
C LEU A 94 5.22 -18.79 11.66
N SER A 95 4.43 -19.53 10.89
CA SER A 95 3.97 -19.12 9.55
C SER A 95 3.14 -17.84 9.53
N LYS A 96 2.59 -17.43 10.67
CA LYS A 96 1.90 -16.14 10.86
C LYS A 96 2.76 -15.06 11.52
N LEU A 97 4.01 -15.36 11.88
CA LEU A 97 4.94 -14.34 12.35
C LEU A 97 5.41 -13.54 11.13
N GLY A 98 4.92 -12.32 10.99
CA GLY A 98 5.44 -11.42 9.96
C GLY A 98 6.80 -10.89 10.35
N PHE A 99 7.59 -10.50 9.36
CA PHE A 99 8.81 -9.77 9.61
C PHE A 99 9.15 -8.78 8.48
N ALA A 100 9.90 -7.75 8.83
CA ALA A 100 10.37 -6.70 7.93
C ALA A 100 11.78 -6.24 8.34
N VAL A 101 12.40 -5.39 7.52
CA VAL A 101 13.72 -4.81 7.77
C VAL A 101 13.62 -3.29 7.76
N SER A 102 14.28 -2.61 8.69
CA SER A 102 14.36 -1.15 8.76
C SER A 102 15.80 -0.65 8.86
N ASP A 103 16.04 0.61 8.51
CA ASP A 103 17.35 1.28 8.58
C ASP A 103 17.76 1.73 10.00
N ALA A 104 17.06 1.23 11.02
CA ALA A 104 17.27 1.59 12.42
C ALA A 104 18.40 0.81 13.11
N GLY A 105 19.22 0.05 12.37
CA GLY A 105 20.34 -0.69 12.96
C GLY A 105 21.59 0.16 13.10
N LYS A 106 22.49 -0.24 14.01
CA LYS A 106 23.86 0.29 14.08
C LYS A 106 24.90 -0.80 13.93
N GLY A 107 26.05 -0.38 13.44
CA GLY A 107 27.22 -1.21 13.25
C GLY A 107 28.01 -0.75 12.03
N PRO A 108 29.26 -1.18 11.91
CA PRO A 108 29.99 -1.02 10.66
C PRO A 108 29.23 -1.76 9.54
N VAL A 109 29.18 -1.14 8.37
CA VAL A 109 28.75 -1.79 7.14
C VAL A 109 30.02 -2.12 6.37
N ASP A 110 30.51 -3.36 6.49
CA ASP A 110 31.72 -3.79 5.79
C ASP A 110 31.53 -3.68 4.27
N GLN A 111 30.39 -4.17 3.77
CA GLN A 111 29.95 -4.01 2.40
C GLN A 111 28.45 -3.69 2.38
N PRO A 112 28.01 -2.57 1.77
CA PRO A 112 26.60 -2.31 1.54
C PRO A 112 25.97 -3.43 0.71
N TRP A 113 24.66 -3.62 0.85
CA TRP A 113 23.95 -4.54 -0.03
C TRP A 113 24.02 -4.07 -1.49
N ASP A 114 23.82 -4.99 -2.42
CA ASP A 114 23.81 -4.66 -3.84
C ASP A 114 22.36 -4.50 -4.31
N PRO A 115 21.92 -3.27 -4.63
CA PRO A 115 20.54 -2.99 -5.01
C PRO A 115 20.16 -3.58 -6.37
N SER A 116 21.14 -4.03 -7.18
CA SER A 116 20.88 -4.67 -8.48
C SER A 116 20.43 -6.12 -8.36
N ARG A 117 20.57 -6.73 -7.17
CA ARG A 117 20.21 -8.12 -6.94
C ARG A 117 18.69 -8.33 -7.02
N GLY A 118 18.30 -9.33 -7.79
CA GLY A 118 16.92 -9.71 -8.04
C GLY A 118 16.46 -10.91 -7.22
N LYS A 119 15.20 -11.30 -7.45
CA LYS A 119 14.51 -12.40 -6.76
C LYS A 119 15.25 -13.75 -6.80
N PHE A 120 15.99 -14.00 -7.87
CA PHE A 120 16.63 -15.29 -8.13
C PHE A 120 18.06 -15.39 -7.61
N ASP A 121 18.65 -14.26 -7.21
CA ASP A 121 20.02 -14.24 -6.69
C ASP A 121 20.06 -14.86 -5.30
N VAL A 122 21.18 -15.50 -4.96
CA VAL A 122 21.40 -16.16 -3.67
C VAL A 122 22.46 -15.39 -2.88
N PRO A 123 22.22 -15.02 -1.60
CA PRO A 123 23.19 -14.34 -0.77
C PRO A 123 24.57 -15.00 -0.89
N PRO A 124 25.65 -14.22 -1.05
CA PRO A 124 26.98 -14.80 -1.15
C PRO A 124 27.27 -15.65 0.09
N PRO A 125 27.94 -16.81 -0.06
CA PRO A 125 28.33 -17.61 1.09
C PRO A 125 29.25 -16.78 2.01
N PRO A 126 29.17 -16.97 3.34
CA PRO A 126 30.01 -16.23 4.30
C PRO A 126 31.45 -16.78 4.27
N GLU A 127 32.19 -16.58 3.18
CA GLU A 127 33.60 -16.98 3.10
C GLU A 127 34.46 -15.97 3.87
N GLY A 128 34.72 -16.26 5.15
CA GLY A 128 35.60 -15.46 6.01
C GLY A 128 34.97 -14.20 6.62
N ALA A 129 33.69 -13.94 6.34
CA ALA A 129 32.93 -12.84 6.96
C ALA A 129 32.37 -13.25 8.34
N PRO A 130 32.24 -12.31 9.30
CA PRO A 130 31.51 -12.56 10.53
C PRO A 130 30.06 -12.93 10.24
N GLU A 131 29.45 -13.71 11.13
CA GLU A 131 28.04 -14.08 11.03
C GLU A 131 27.16 -12.82 11.01
N GLU A 132 26.22 -12.77 10.07
CA GLU A 132 25.21 -11.71 9.97
C GLU A 132 24.38 -11.67 11.26
N SER A 133 24.34 -10.50 11.89
CA SER A 133 23.59 -10.25 13.12
C SER A 133 22.95 -8.86 13.08
N TYR A 134 21.67 -8.79 13.41
CA TYR A 134 20.91 -7.53 13.49
C TYR A 134 20.24 -7.39 14.84
N SER A 135 20.07 -6.16 15.34
CA SER A 135 19.10 -5.94 16.38
C SER A 135 17.69 -6.09 15.81
N ALA A 136 16.69 -6.37 16.65
CA ALA A 136 15.31 -6.50 16.21
C ALA A 136 14.35 -6.13 17.34
N THR A 137 13.14 -5.72 16.98
CA THR A 137 12.04 -5.51 17.93
C THR A 137 10.81 -6.30 17.51
N LEU A 138 10.20 -7.02 18.46
CA LEU A 138 8.96 -7.77 18.27
C LEU A 138 7.76 -6.97 18.77
N TYR A 139 6.82 -6.71 17.88
CA TYR A 139 5.58 -5.97 18.16
C TYR A 139 4.37 -6.92 18.23
N PRO A 140 3.31 -6.59 19.00
CA PRO A 140 3.12 -5.34 19.76
C PRO A 140 3.74 -5.38 21.17
N ASP A 141 4.53 -6.41 21.49
CA ASP A 141 5.12 -6.61 22.83
C ASP A 141 6.27 -5.64 23.14
N PHE A 142 6.83 -4.98 22.12
CA PHE A 142 8.02 -4.12 22.23
C PHE A 142 9.22 -4.83 22.89
N LEU A 143 9.39 -6.12 22.58
CA LEU A 143 10.53 -6.91 23.05
C LEU A 143 11.72 -6.70 22.11
N ASP A 144 12.80 -6.17 22.65
CA ASP A 144 14.03 -5.92 21.91
C ASP A 144 14.98 -7.12 21.99
N PHE A 145 15.61 -7.40 20.85
CA PHE A 145 16.63 -8.40 20.66
C PHE A 145 17.87 -7.68 20.17
N PRO A 146 18.90 -7.47 21.02
CA PRO A 146 20.07 -6.68 20.63
C PRO A 146 20.90 -7.35 19.54
N SER A 147 20.80 -8.67 19.40
CA SER A 147 21.47 -9.45 18.37
C SER A 147 20.64 -10.69 18.01
N LEU A 148 20.25 -10.76 16.74
CA LEU A 148 19.59 -11.89 16.11
C LEU A 148 20.43 -12.33 14.90
N SER A 149 20.87 -13.58 14.92
CA SER A 149 21.70 -14.24 13.91
C SER A 149 21.16 -15.65 13.66
N LEU A 150 21.78 -16.42 12.77
CA LEU A 150 21.39 -17.83 12.57
C LEU A 150 21.69 -18.67 13.82
N SER A 151 22.77 -18.37 14.52
CA SER A 151 23.19 -19.06 15.74
C SER A 151 22.29 -18.77 16.95
N THR A 152 21.65 -17.60 17.00
CA THR A 152 20.71 -17.24 18.08
C THR A 152 19.25 -17.50 17.74
N LEU A 153 18.95 -17.90 16.50
CA LEU A 153 17.59 -18.05 15.99
C LEU A 153 16.77 -19.08 16.77
N ASP A 154 17.35 -20.23 17.13
CA ASP A 154 16.63 -21.26 17.89
C ASP A 154 16.21 -20.76 19.28
N ALA A 155 17.05 -19.93 19.92
CA ALA A 155 16.74 -19.32 21.21
C ALA A 155 15.62 -18.28 21.07
N PHE A 156 15.66 -17.46 20.02
CA PHE A 156 14.58 -16.53 19.68
C PHE A 156 13.24 -17.27 19.48
N GLU A 157 13.24 -18.35 18.68
CA GLU A 157 12.04 -19.13 18.41
C GLU A 157 11.47 -19.77 19.68
N ALA A 158 12.33 -20.33 20.54
CA ALA A 158 11.91 -20.87 21.83
C ALA A 158 11.27 -19.80 22.73
N GLN A 159 11.88 -18.60 22.79
CA GLN A 159 11.33 -17.48 23.54
C GLN A 159 9.99 -17.01 22.97
N TYR A 160 9.88 -16.83 21.64
CA TYR A 160 8.65 -16.45 20.97
C TYR A 160 7.51 -17.44 21.25
N LEU A 161 7.80 -18.74 21.16
CA LEU A 161 6.80 -19.79 21.38
C LEU A 161 6.35 -19.89 22.84
N ALA A 162 7.14 -19.38 23.79
CA ALA A 162 6.80 -19.28 25.19
C ALA A 162 6.01 -18.01 25.56
N LEU A 163 5.88 -17.04 24.63
CA LEU A 163 5.12 -15.82 24.87
C LEU A 163 3.63 -16.12 25.08
N PRO A 164 2.94 -15.35 25.94
CA PRO A 164 1.49 -15.41 26.03
C PRO A 164 0.84 -14.99 24.70
N PRO A 165 -0.48 -15.19 24.53
CA PRO A 165 -1.22 -14.61 23.40
C PRO A 165 -0.91 -13.12 23.23
N ALA A 166 -0.79 -12.67 21.98
CA ALA A 166 -0.44 -11.29 21.68
C ALA A 166 -1.46 -10.32 22.32
N PRO A 167 -0.99 -9.22 22.94
CA PRO A 167 -1.88 -8.18 23.43
C PRO A 167 -2.84 -7.70 22.34
N SER A 168 -4.14 -7.69 22.64
CA SER A 168 -5.18 -7.23 21.71
C SER A 168 -5.55 -5.78 21.97
N PHE A 169 -5.57 -4.96 20.92
CA PHE A 169 -5.96 -3.55 20.99
C PHE A 169 -7.19 -3.31 20.10
N PRO A 170 -8.41 -3.54 20.61
CA PRO A 170 -9.62 -3.41 19.81
C PRO A 170 -9.79 -1.96 19.32
N VAL A 171 -10.40 -1.81 18.14
CA VAL A 171 -10.88 -0.52 17.65
C VAL A 171 -12.25 -0.30 18.27
N SER A 172 -12.40 0.74 19.08
CA SER A 172 -13.57 0.92 19.93
C SER A 172 -14.87 1.12 19.13
N SER A 173 -15.95 0.51 19.60
CA SER A 173 -17.31 1.08 19.52
C SER A 173 -18.05 1.05 20.86
N ALA A 174 -17.39 0.65 21.96
CA ALA A 174 -18.00 0.68 23.28
C ALA A 174 -16.91 0.99 24.32
N ALA A 175 -17.10 2.08 25.05
CA ALA A 175 -16.35 2.36 26.25
C ALA A 175 -16.52 1.19 27.23
N SER A 176 -15.49 0.36 27.36
CA SER A 176 -15.34 -0.47 28.54
C SER A 176 -15.03 0.46 29.70
N THR A 177 -16.04 0.72 30.53
CA THR A 177 -15.90 1.36 31.85
C THR A 177 -15.12 0.42 32.78
N SER A 178 -13.82 0.28 32.58
CA SER A 178 -12.91 -0.17 33.62
C SER A 178 -12.30 1.05 34.29
N ALA A 179 -12.43 1.11 35.62
CA ALA A 179 -11.91 2.18 36.46
C ALA A 179 -10.43 2.49 36.16
N PRO A 180 -10.01 3.76 36.25
CA PRO A 180 -8.62 4.12 36.01
C PRO A 180 -7.72 3.42 37.04
N PRO A 181 -6.61 2.78 36.61
CA PRO A 181 -5.60 2.37 37.57
C PRO A 181 -5.09 3.63 38.27
N THR A 182 -5.01 3.56 39.60
CA THR A 182 -4.43 4.60 40.44
C THR A 182 -3.04 4.93 39.93
N ALA A 183 -2.87 6.16 39.44
CA ALA A 183 -1.59 6.68 39.00
C ALA A 183 -0.64 6.77 40.20
N SER A 184 0.39 5.93 40.19
CA SER A 184 1.58 6.14 41.00
C SER A 184 2.81 5.69 40.22
N SER A 185 3.86 6.51 40.35
CA SER A 185 5.21 6.37 39.84
C SER A 185 5.48 6.96 38.45
N SER A 186 6.61 7.66 38.40
CA SER A 186 7.29 8.29 37.28
C SER A 186 7.72 7.25 36.24
N SER A 187 6.76 6.66 35.53
CA SER A 187 7.07 5.74 34.45
C SER A 187 7.62 6.52 33.24
N PRO A 188 8.64 5.96 32.55
CA PRO A 188 9.09 6.47 31.26
C PRO A 188 7.92 6.68 30.28
N SER A 189 8.05 7.64 29.37
CA SER A 189 7.00 7.87 28.36
C SER A 189 6.95 6.67 27.41
N PRO A 190 5.78 6.08 27.11
CA PRO A 190 5.68 4.88 26.30
C PRO A 190 6.34 5.08 24.93
N ARG A 191 7.05 4.05 24.46
CA ARG A 191 7.75 4.09 23.18
C ARG A 191 6.76 4.12 22.01
N THR A 192 7.10 4.88 20.98
CA THR A 192 6.34 4.89 19.73
C THR A 192 7.28 4.87 18.54
N HIS A 193 7.16 3.87 17.68
CA HIS A 193 7.99 3.72 16.50
C HIS A 193 7.15 3.94 15.24
N ILE A 194 7.60 4.85 14.38
CA ILE A 194 7.00 5.11 13.08
C ILE A 194 7.96 4.58 12.01
N PHE A 195 7.52 3.59 11.26
CA PHE A 195 8.29 3.04 10.14
C PHE A 195 7.68 3.51 8.83
N VAL A 196 8.44 4.25 8.02
CA VAL A 196 7.98 4.72 6.71
C VAL A 196 8.61 3.87 5.61
N CYS A 197 7.78 3.28 4.76
CA CYS A 197 8.29 2.53 3.63
C CYS A 197 8.86 3.48 2.58
N THR A 198 10.17 3.43 2.36
CA THR A 198 10.91 4.29 1.39
C THR A 198 11.58 3.48 0.28
N HIS A 199 11.22 2.21 0.15
CA HIS A 199 11.97 1.25 -0.65
C HIS A 199 11.65 1.34 -2.15
N THR A 200 12.49 2.07 -2.90
CA THR A 200 12.26 2.39 -4.31
C THR A 200 12.37 1.20 -5.27
N THR A 201 13.30 0.27 -5.02
CA THR A 201 13.59 -0.84 -5.94
C THR A 201 12.46 -1.88 -6.00
N ARG A 202 11.62 -1.94 -4.96
CA ARG A 202 10.46 -2.83 -4.88
C ARG A 202 9.17 -2.16 -5.35
N ASP A 203 8.99 -0.89 -5.00
CA ASP A 203 7.84 -0.07 -5.39
C ASP A 203 8.32 1.38 -5.43
N CYS A 204 8.47 1.95 -6.63
CA CYS A 204 9.06 3.29 -6.76
C CYS A 204 8.22 4.35 -6.03
N ARG A 205 6.90 4.14 -5.91
CA ARG A 205 5.99 5.05 -5.20
C ARG A 205 6.29 5.10 -3.71
N CYS A 206 6.82 4.02 -3.13
CA CYS A 206 7.32 4.04 -1.76
C CYS A 206 8.53 4.96 -1.64
N GLY A 207 9.44 4.95 -2.61
CA GLY A 207 10.53 5.93 -2.68
C GLY A 207 10.00 7.36 -2.84
N ASP A 208 9.20 7.58 -3.88
CA ASP A 208 8.74 8.92 -4.30
C ASP A 208 7.87 9.62 -3.27
N LEU A 209 7.04 8.88 -2.53
CA LEU A 209 6.12 9.43 -1.55
C LEU A 209 6.59 9.21 -0.11
N GLY A 210 7.29 8.11 0.15
CA GLY A 210 7.74 7.72 1.48
C GLY A 210 8.94 8.53 1.94
N GLU A 211 9.91 8.81 1.07
CA GLU A 211 11.08 9.62 1.46
C GLU A 211 10.68 11.07 1.82
N PRO A 212 9.83 11.78 1.04
CA PRO A 212 9.32 13.08 1.46
C PRO A 212 8.52 13.05 2.76
N LEU A 213 7.71 12.00 2.98
CA LEU A 213 6.97 11.80 4.22
C LEU A 213 7.92 11.59 5.41
N TYR A 214 8.90 10.72 5.28
CA TYR A 214 9.93 10.48 6.30
C TYR A 214 10.64 11.80 6.66
N ALA A 215 11.10 12.55 5.66
CA ALA A 215 11.77 13.83 5.87
C ALA A 215 10.84 14.87 6.54
N ALA A 216 9.54 14.86 6.24
CA ALA A 216 8.56 15.71 6.88
C ALA A 216 8.31 15.31 8.34
N LEU A 217 8.22 14.01 8.66
CA LEU A 217 8.08 13.50 10.03
C LEU A 217 9.27 13.87 10.89
N VAL A 218 10.50 13.67 10.39
CA VAL A 218 11.73 14.06 11.10
C VAL A 218 11.74 15.57 11.36
N ARG A 219 11.47 16.41 10.36
CA ARG A 219 11.38 17.87 10.54
C ARG A 219 10.31 18.27 11.54
N GLU A 220 9.14 17.65 11.48
CA GLU A 220 8.02 17.98 12.36
C GLU A 220 8.31 17.58 13.81
N LEU A 221 8.94 16.43 14.06
CA LEU A 221 9.41 16.05 15.39
C LEU A 221 10.48 17.01 15.93
N GLN A 222 11.46 17.37 15.09
CA GLN A 222 12.47 18.38 15.45
C GLN A 222 11.83 19.73 15.80
N ARG A 223 10.84 20.17 15.00
CA ARG A 223 10.09 21.40 15.24
C ARG A 223 9.36 21.38 16.57
N ARG A 224 8.66 20.28 16.89
CA ARG A 224 7.93 20.09 18.16
C ARG A 224 8.84 19.98 19.38
N ARG A 225 10.10 19.56 19.20
CA ARG A 225 11.10 19.41 20.27
C ARG A 225 11.99 20.65 20.53
N ARG A 226 11.76 21.82 19.90
CA ARG A 226 12.51 23.07 20.12
C ARG A 226 12.29 23.70 21.53
N GLY A 227 12.55 22.91 22.57
CA GLY A 227 12.66 23.25 23.99
C GLY A 227 13.55 22.26 24.78
N GLY A 228 14.15 21.23 24.16
CA GLY A 228 15.05 20.26 24.82
C GLY A 228 16.25 19.87 23.95
N ALA A 229 17.42 19.78 24.57
CA ALA A 229 18.69 19.49 23.90
C ALA A 229 18.82 18.00 23.56
N ASN A 230 18.42 17.59 22.35
CA ASN A 230 18.99 16.49 21.58
C ASN A 230 18.35 16.48 20.19
N ALA A 231 19.17 16.55 19.13
CA ALA A 231 18.71 16.51 17.75
C ALA A 231 18.02 15.16 17.48
N VAL A 232 16.79 15.17 16.99
CA VAL A 232 16.14 13.98 16.45
C VAL A 232 16.69 13.78 15.05
N GLU A 233 17.70 12.95 14.91
CA GLU A 233 17.97 12.28 13.64
C GLU A 233 16.97 11.14 13.52
N GLY A 234 16.27 11.00 12.39
CA GLY A 234 15.63 9.71 12.13
C GLY A 234 16.72 8.64 12.02
N GLY A 235 16.49 7.45 12.55
CA GLY A 235 17.54 6.46 12.73
C GLY A 235 17.34 5.55 13.95
N GLU A 236 18.45 5.09 14.51
CA GLU A 236 18.54 3.88 15.35
C GLU A 236 17.50 3.78 16.47
N LEU A 237 16.92 2.59 16.59
CA LEU A 237 16.09 2.17 17.71
C LEU A 237 16.97 1.53 18.77
N ARG A 238 17.06 2.18 19.94
CA ARG A 238 17.79 1.68 21.10
C ARG A 238 16.81 1.21 22.18
N GLU A 239 17.25 0.24 22.96
CA GLU A 239 16.54 -0.17 24.17
C GLU A 239 16.43 1.02 25.15
N GLY A 240 15.24 1.24 25.73
CA GLY A 240 15.00 2.30 26.72
C GLY A 240 14.83 3.73 26.17
N ASP A 241 14.79 3.90 24.84
CA ASP A 241 14.60 5.20 24.21
C ASP A 241 13.12 5.62 24.20
N ASP A 242 12.71 6.44 25.17
CA ASP A 242 11.32 6.91 25.29
C ASP A 242 10.86 7.82 24.14
N GLY A 243 9.55 7.84 23.92
CA GLY A 243 8.87 8.76 23.00
C GLY A 243 8.83 8.29 21.53
N VAL A 244 8.68 9.24 20.61
CA VAL A 244 8.52 8.93 19.17
C VAL A 244 9.88 8.78 18.49
N ARG A 245 10.06 7.69 17.74
CA ARG A 245 11.18 7.42 16.84
C ARG A 245 10.65 7.19 15.42
N VAL A 246 11.43 7.59 14.42
CA VAL A 246 11.08 7.44 13.01
C VAL A 246 12.24 6.77 12.29
N ALA A 247 11.94 5.72 11.56
CA ALA A 247 12.90 4.97 10.75
C ALA A 247 12.28 4.64 9.38
N ARG A 248 13.13 4.33 8.41
CA ARG A 248 12.70 3.79 7.13
C ARG A 248 12.57 2.29 7.23
N VAL A 249 11.61 1.72 6.54
CA VAL A 249 11.41 0.27 6.45
C VAL A 249 11.42 -0.15 4.99
N ALA A 250 11.89 -1.38 4.76
CA ALA A 250 11.77 -2.06 3.49
C ALA A 250 10.31 -2.18 3.10
N HIS A 251 10.06 -2.59 1.86
CA HIS A 251 8.69 -2.71 1.37
C HIS A 251 7.85 -3.64 2.25
N VAL A 252 6.91 -3.05 2.99
CA VAL A 252 5.91 -3.77 3.78
C VAL A 252 4.69 -3.97 2.90
N GLY A 253 4.34 -5.23 2.65
CA GLY A 253 3.25 -5.62 1.74
C GLY A 253 1.86 -5.41 2.31
N GLY A 254 0.82 -5.78 1.55
CA GLY A 254 -0.58 -5.68 2.00
C GLY A 254 -1.28 -4.38 1.62
N HIS A 255 -0.89 -3.70 0.54
CA HIS A 255 -1.69 -2.58 0.04
C HIS A 255 -1.29 -2.15 -1.37
N LYS A 256 -2.34 -1.83 -2.13
CA LYS A 256 -2.34 -1.32 -3.50
C LYS A 256 -1.74 0.10 -3.66
N TRP A 257 -1.36 0.77 -2.57
CA TRP A 257 -0.92 2.16 -2.64
C TRP A 257 0.12 2.61 -1.59
N ALA A 258 1.21 3.21 -2.06
CA ALA A 258 2.22 3.94 -1.29
C ALA A 258 1.86 5.44 -1.09
N ALA A 259 2.50 6.19 -0.17
CA ALA A 259 3.43 5.75 0.87
C ALA A 259 2.71 5.05 2.02
N ASN A 260 3.41 4.11 2.66
CA ASN A 260 2.91 3.36 3.82
C ASN A 260 3.72 3.72 5.06
N ALA A 261 3.02 3.85 6.18
CA ALA A 261 3.65 4.00 7.48
C ALA A 261 3.05 3.03 8.49
N LEU A 262 3.91 2.40 9.28
CA LEU A 262 3.55 1.60 10.44
C LEU A 262 3.71 2.48 11.68
N VAL A 263 2.68 2.62 12.50
CA VAL A 263 2.73 3.38 13.75
C VAL A 263 2.50 2.40 14.89
N TYR A 264 3.59 2.02 15.54
CA TYR A 264 3.59 1.07 16.66
C TYR A 264 3.72 1.85 17.95
N ARG A 265 2.79 1.64 18.88
CA ARG A 265 2.73 2.33 20.18
C ARG A 265 2.78 1.32 21.31
N GLU A 266 3.69 1.52 22.26
CA GLU A 266 3.85 0.64 23.41
C GLU A 266 2.63 0.76 24.34
N GLY A 267 2.03 -0.38 24.68
CA GLY A 267 0.74 -0.41 25.38
C GLY A 267 -0.42 0.22 24.57
N GLY A 268 -0.25 0.42 23.26
CA GLY A 268 -1.26 0.93 22.35
C GLY A 268 -1.40 0.08 21.09
N GLY A 269 -2.33 0.47 20.20
CA GLY A 269 -2.51 -0.21 18.92
C GLY A 269 -1.33 -0.01 17.96
N CYS A 270 -1.03 -1.04 17.17
CA CYS A 270 -0.04 -1.03 16.10
C CYS A 270 -0.72 -0.88 14.74
N ASP A 271 -0.86 0.37 14.28
CA ASP A 271 -1.70 0.74 13.14
C ASP A 271 -0.90 0.85 11.84
N TRP A 272 -1.49 0.39 10.74
CA TRP A 272 -0.94 0.47 9.40
C TRP A 272 -1.69 1.55 8.63
N TYR A 273 -0.96 2.48 8.04
CA TYR A 273 -1.49 3.59 7.26
C TYR A 273 -0.92 3.56 5.84
N GLY A 274 -1.73 3.96 4.86
CA GLY A 274 -1.33 4.06 3.45
C GLY A 274 -1.85 5.34 2.80
N LEU A 275 -1.36 5.63 1.59
CA LEU A 275 -1.62 6.87 0.85
C LEU A 275 -1.18 8.14 1.60
N LEU A 276 -0.15 8.04 2.42
CA LEU A 276 0.35 9.20 3.15
C LEU A 276 1.16 10.14 2.23
N ARG A 277 1.19 11.42 2.60
CA ARG A 277 1.95 12.51 1.96
C ARG A 277 2.76 13.27 3.01
N ALA A 278 3.73 14.06 2.56
CA ALA A 278 4.53 14.91 3.45
C ALA A 278 3.66 15.77 4.38
N ASP A 279 2.56 16.33 3.87
CA ASP A 279 1.64 17.18 4.65
C ASP A 279 0.81 16.41 5.69
N ASP A 280 0.75 15.08 5.60
CA ASP A 280 0.08 14.24 6.60
C ASP A 280 0.94 14.07 7.87
N ALA A 281 2.23 14.45 7.84
CA ALA A 281 3.18 14.21 8.93
C ALA A 281 2.74 14.79 10.30
N PRO A 282 2.24 16.04 10.41
CA PRO A 282 1.77 16.58 11.69
C PRO A 282 0.66 15.74 12.31
N LYS A 283 -0.34 15.36 11.49
CA LYS A 283 -1.47 14.55 11.95
C LYS A 283 -1.05 13.14 12.34
N LEU A 284 -0.13 12.53 11.59
CA LEU A 284 0.41 11.21 11.94
C LEU A 284 1.15 11.24 13.28
N ILE A 285 1.91 12.30 13.55
CA ILE A 285 2.59 12.50 14.83
C ILE A 285 1.59 12.76 15.97
N ASP A 286 0.51 13.50 15.72
CA ASP A 286 -0.56 13.67 16.72
C ASP A 286 -1.17 12.32 17.14
N LEU A 287 -1.42 11.43 16.17
CA LEU A 287 -1.92 10.08 16.44
C LEU A 287 -0.88 9.22 17.17
N ALA A 288 0.39 9.33 16.78
CA ALA A 288 1.50 8.62 17.40
C ALA A 288 1.69 9.02 18.87
N LEU A 289 1.47 10.29 19.20
CA LEU A 289 1.58 10.85 20.55
C LEU A 289 0.29 10.74 21.38
N ALA A 290 -0.82 10.29 20.79
CA ALA A 290 -2.09 10.20 21.49
C ALA A 290 -1.98 9.20 22.66
N PRO A 291 -2.32 9.61 23.90
CA PRO A 291 -2.13 8.77 25.08
C PRO A 291 -3.00 7.52 25.00
N SER A 292 -2.44 6.34 25.28
CA SER A 292 -3.15 5.05 25.15
C SER A 292 -4.44 4.95 25.98
N SER A 293 -4.63 5.82 26.98
CA SER A 293 -5.84 5.91 27.81
C SER A 293 -6.95 6.79 27.25
N SER A 294 -6.74 7.55 26.17
CA SER A 294 -7.80 8.37 25.58
C SER A 294 -8.69 7.54 24.66
N SER A 295 -10.00 7.80 24.68
CA SER A 295 -10.94 7.23 23.72
C SER A 295 -10.53 7.53 22.27
N SER A 296 -9.91 8.70 22.03
CA SER A 296 -9.34 9.10 20.73
C SER A 296 -8.10 8.30 20.31
N ALA A 297 -7.35 7.69 21.23
CA ALA A 297 -6.20 6.85 20.88
C ALA A 297 -6.60 5.45 20.39
N SER A 298 -7.83 5.02 20.69
CA SER A 298 -8.37 3.75 20.22
C SER A 298 -8.84 3.80 18.76
N GLU A 299 -9.28 4.99 18.31
CA GLU A 299 -9.77 5.21 16.96
C GLU A 299 -8.62 5.50 15.99
N PRO A 300 -8.50 4.73 14.91
CA PRO A 300 -7.51 5.00 13.89
C PRO A 300 -7.97 6.15 12.98
N TRP A 301 -7.03 6.77 12.28
CA TRP A 301 -7.37 7.70 11.20
C TRP A 301 -7.91 6.95 9.97
N TYR A 302 -9.20 6.64 10.00
CA TYR A 302 -9.89 5.77 9.03
C TYR A 302 -9.63 6.08 7.56
N ALA A 303 -9.44 7.36 7.17
CA ALA A 303 -9.16 7.71 5.77
C ALA A 303 -7.81 7.15 5.26
N ARG A 304 -6.82 7.04 6.14
CA ARG A 304 -5.49 6.50 5.81
C ARG A 304 -5.24 5.11 6.38
N TRP A 305 -6.03 4.68 7.36
CA TRP A 305 -5.88 3.39 8.03
C TRP A 305 -6.07 2.22 7.06
N ARG A 306 -5.34 1.12 7.27
CA ARG A 306 -5.40 -0.10 6.45
C ARG A 306 -5.60 -1.36 7.28
N GLY A 307 -5.41 -1.23 8.59
CA GLY A 307 -5.62 -2.28 9.57
C GLY A 307 -4.71 -2.08 10.77
N ARG A 308 -4.85 -2.96 11.74
CA ARG A 308 -4.06 -2.96 12.97
C ARG A 308 -3.52 -4.37 13.18
N LEU A 309 -2.29 -4.45 13.66
CA LEU A 309 -1.64 -5.72 14.01
C LEU A 309 -2.55 -6.54 14.94
N GLY A 310 -2.73 -7.82 14.65
CA GLY A 310 -3.62 -8.72 15.39
C GLY A 310 -5.11 -8.62 15.04
N LEU A 311 -5.53 -7.72 14.14
CA LEU A 311 -6.90 -7.71 13.62
C LEU A 311 -7.01 -8.51 12.32
N SER A 312 -8.01 -9.38 12.27
CA SER A 312 -8.37 -10.06 11.03
C SER A 312 -8.99 -9.08 10.01
N PRO A 313 -8.97 -9.40 8.71
CA PRO A 313 -9.61 -8.57 7.69
C PRO A 313 -11.11 -8.36 7.97
N PHE A 314 -11.77 -9.34 8.59
CA PHE A 314 -13.16 -9.22 9.04
C PHE A 314 -13.31 -8.18 10.17
N ALA A 315 -12.45 -8.22 11.18
CA ALA A 315 -12.47 -7.25 12.28
C ALA A 315 -12.16 -5.82 11.79
N VAL A 316 -11.23 -5.67 10.83
CA VAL A 316 -10.99 -4.38 10.18
C VAL A 316 -12.23 -3.89 9.44
N ARG A 317 -12.92 -4.76 8.68
CA ARG A 317 -14.22 -4.43 8.05
C ARG A 317 -15.29 -4.01 9.04
N ALA A 318 -15.43 -4.74 10.14
CA ALA A 318 -16.37 -4.39 11.20
C ALA A 318 -16.05 -3.03 11.81
N ALA A 319 -14.76 -2.71 12.07
CA ALA A 319 -14.35 -1.41 12.59
C ALA A 319 -14.72 -0.25 11.64
N TYR A 320 -14.52 -0.42 10.32
CA TYR A 320 -14.96 0.57 9.34
C TYR A 320 -16.48 0.77 9.31
N ALA A 321 -17.24 -0.32 9.43
CA ALA A 321 -18.70 -0.26 9.47
C ALA A 321 -19.22 0.40 10.75
N ALA A 322 -18.51 0.24 11.87
CA ALA A 322 -18.86 0.78 13.18
C ALA A 322 -18.27 2.17 13.47
N ARG A 323 -17.59 2.81 12.51
CA ARG A 323 -16.94 4.11 12.72
C ARG A 323 -17.98 5.18 13.11
N PRO A 324 -17.64 6.14 14.00
CA PRO A 324 -18.56 7.19 14.40
C PRO A 324 -19.09 8.00 13.21
N GLU A 325 -20.38 8.34 13.22
CA GLU A 325 -20.93 9.33 12.29
C GLU A 325 -20.24 10.69 12.56
N GLY A 326 -19.47 11.17 11.58
CA GLY A 326 -18.56 12.32 11.73
C GLY A 326 -17.06 11.98 11.73
N ALA A 327 -16.68 10.70 11.89
CA ALA A 327 -15.36 10.20 11.47
C ALA A 327 -15.24 10.11 9.93
N ALA A 328 -16.38 10.24 9.23
CA ALA A 328 -16.42 10.67 7.85
C ALA A 328 -15.82 12.09 7.77
N VAL A 329 -14.68 12.18 7.09
CA VAL A 329 -14.02 13.39 6.56
C VAL A 329 -14.56 14.67 7.17
N ALA A 330 -13.94 15.12 8.27
CA ALA A 330 -14.09 16.49 8.75
C ALA A 330 -13.93 17.42 7.54
N GLY A 331 -15.06 17.96 7.11
CA GLY A 331 -15.15 18.75 5.90
C GLY A 331 -14.32 20.01 6.02
N ARG A 332 -13.24 20.07 5.26
CA ARG A 332 -13.06 21.15 4.31
C ARG A 332 -12.85 20.52 2.95
N LYS A 333 -13.61 21.06 1.97
CA LYS A 333 -13.34 21.11 0.54
C LYS A 333 -11.88 20.74 0.30
N THR A 334 -11.60 19.65 -0.42
CA THR A 334 -11.62 19.70 -1.88
C THR A 334 -11.13 18.36 -2.47
N ASP A 335 -11.45 18.14 -3.73
CA ASP A 335 -10.63 17.37 -4.67
C ASP A 335 -9.22 18.00 -4.89
N GLU A 336 -8.67 18.83 -3.97
CA GLU A 336 -7.56 19.77 -4.28
C GLU A 336 -6.25 19.13 -4.73
N PRO A 337 -5.75 17.97 -4.22
CA PRO A 337 -4.49 17.48 -4.75
C PRO A 337 -4.63 16.92 -6.18
N ARG A 338 -5.85 16.77 -6.73
CA ARG A 338 -6.09 16.33 -8.11
C ARG A 338 -6.64 17.42 -9.03
N SER A 339 -7.34 18.44 -8.51
CA SER A 339 -7.60 19.64 -9.30
C SER A 339 -6.32 20.40 -9.68
N GLU A 340 -5.21 20.14 -8.98
CA GLU A 340 -3.88 20.59 -9.36
C GLU A 340 -3.28 19.82 -10.56
N LEU A 341 -3.77 18.61 -10.87
CA LEU A 341 -3.34 17.84 -12.07
C LEU A 341 -3.91 18.44 -13.35
N GLY A 342 -5.14 18.96 -13.28
CA GLY A 342 -5.81 19.62 -14.39
C GLY A 342 -7.33 19.66 -14.24
N ASP A 343 -8.02 19.98 -15.34
CA ASP A 343 -9.48 20.11 -15.35
C ASP A 343 -10.18 18.76 -15.12
N ARG A 344 -11.36 18.83 -14.51
CA ARG A 344 -12.18 17.64 -14.26
C ARG A 344 -12.84 17.18 -15.57
N VAL A 345 -12.70 15.90 -15.88
CA VAL A 345 -13.22 15.26 -17.09
C VAL A 345 -14.17 14.12 -16.72
N GLU A 346 -15.35 14.06 -17.34
CA GLU A 346 -16.26 12.92 -17.17
C GLU A 346 -15.84 11.77 -18.10
N LEU A 347 -15.69 10.57 -17.52
CA LEU A 347 -15.47 9.33 -18.25
C LEU A 347 -16.65 8.40 -18.02
N VAL A 348 -16.97 7.58 -19.01
CA VAL A 348 -18.00 6.55 -18.87
C VAL A 348 -17.41 5.19 -19.22
N PHE A 349 -17.50 4.29 -18.26
CA PHE A 349 -17.07 2.91 -18.41
C PHE A 349 -18.27 2.02 -18.67
N ARG A 350 -18.11 1.00 -19.51
CA ARG A 350 -19.13 -0.03 -19.72
C ARG A 350 -18.60 -1.36 -19.21
N THR A 351 -19.26 -1.96 -18.23
CA THR A 351 -18.89 -3.27 -17.69
C THR A 351 -19.11 -4.38 -18.73
N PHE A 352 -18.57 -5.57 -18.46
CA PHE A 352 -18.81 -6.74 -19.30
C PHE A 352 -20.31 -7.10 -19.38
N GLU A 353 -21.05 -6.90 -18.28
CA GLU A 353 -22.50 -7.11 -18.19
C GLU A 353 -23.29 -6.02 -18.93
N GLY A 354 -22.62 -4.95 -19.37
CA GLY A 354 -23.19 -3.86 -20.14
C GLY A 354 -23.69 -2.68 -19.32
N GLU A 355 -23.44 -2.65 -18.01
CA GLU A 355 -23.73 -1.52 -17.13
C GLU A 355 -22.81 -0.34 -17.46
N GLU A 356 -23.36 0.87 -17.55
CA GLU A 356 -22.57 2.09 -17.74
C GLU A 356 -22.34 2.80 -16.41
N ILE A 357 -21.08 3.10 -16.11
CA ILE A 357 -20.63 3.75 -14.88
C ILE A 357 -19.94 5.06 -15.24
N SER A 358 -20.61 6.18 -14.99
CA SER A 358 -20.04 7.53 -15.13
C SER A 358 -19.18 7.88 -13.94
N VAL A 359 -17.96 8.34 -14.20
CA VAL A 359 -16.99 8.68 -13.18
C VAL A 359 -16.25 9.97 -13.53
N ALA A 360 -15.85 10.71 -12.51
CA ALA A 360 -15.06 11.92 -12.69
C ALA A 360 -13.55 11.60 -12.63
N GLY A 361 -12.85 11.84 -13.73
CA GLY A 361 -11.39 11.91 -13.83
C GLY A 361 -10.86 13.35 -13.79
N TYR A 362 -9.54 13.51 -13.79
CA TYR A 362 -8.82 14.79 -13.89
C TYR A 362 -7.77 14.68 -14.97
N GLU A 363 -7.61 15.72 -15.79
CA GLU A 363 -6.53 15.75 -16.78
C GLU A 363 -5.17 15.45 -16.12
N GLY A 364 -4.36 14.64 -16.81
CA GLY A 364 -3.04 14.23 -16.33
C GLY A 364 -3.02 13.02 -15.40
N GLU A 365 -4.16 12.58 -14.84
CA GLU A 365 -4.24 11.26 -14.19
C GLU A 365 -4.45 10.15 -15.24
N SER A 366 -4.14 8.90 -14.91
CA SER A 366 -4.44 7.78 -15.82
C SER A 366 -5.90 7.32 -15.72
N VAL A 367 -6.43 6.74 -16.80
CA VAL A 367 -7.74 6.09 -16.82
C VAL A 367 -7.82 4.99 -15.76
N MET A 368 -6.71 4.26 -15.52
CA MET A 368 -6.61 3.26 -14.46
C MET A 368 -6.78 3.87 -13.07
N GLU A 369 -6.10 4.98 -12.77
CA GLU A 369 -6.24 5.65 -11.47
C GLU A 369 -7.67 6.15 -11.24
N THR A 370 -8.30 6.67 -12.29
CA THR A 370 -9.72 7.04 -12.27
C THR A 370 -10.58 5.82 -11.97
N ALA A 371 -10.47 4.77 -12.78
CA ALA A 371 -11.25 3.53 -12.61
C ALA A 371 -11.08 2.91 -11.21
N ARG A 372 -9.84 2.90 -10.72
CA ARG A 372 -9.48 2.43 -9.39
C ARG A 372 -10.07 3.21 -8.25
N ARG A 373 -10.12 4.54 -8.38
CA ARG A 373 -10.65 5.46 -7.37
C ARG A 373 -12.17 5.33 -7.24
N HIS A 374 -12.83 4.92 -8.32
CA HIS A 374 -14.26 4.65 -8.36
C HIS A 374 -14.60 3.16 -8.25
N ASP A 375 -13.63 2.33 -7.83
CA ASP A 375 -13.79 0.89 -7.60
C ASP A 375 -14.45 0.14 -8.75
N LEU A 376 -14.09 0.50 -9.99
CA LEU A 376 -14.61 -0.15 -11.17
C LEU A 376 -14.17 -1.63 -11.22
N PRO A 377 -15.07 -2.53 -11.65
CA PRO A 377 -14.77 -3.95 -11.75
C PRO A 377 -13.63 -4.22 -12.75
N SER A 378 -12.98 -5.37 -12.63
CA SER A 378 -11.91 -5.84 -13.53
C SER A 378 -10.60 -5.02 -13.50
N ILE A 379 -10.54 -3.86 -12.84
CA ILE A 379 -9.32 -3.05 -12.71
C ILE A 379 -8.57 -3.36 -11.41
N LEU A 380 -7.75 -4.42 -11.47
CA LEU A 380 -6.92 -4.86 -10.35
C LEU A 380 -5.59 -4.10 -10.23
N ALA A 381 -5.05 -3.52 -11.31
CA ALA A 381 -3.86 -2.65 -11.29
C ALA A 381 -2.74 -3.13 -10.33
N THR A 382 -2.35 -4.39 -10.46
CA THR A 382 -1.46 -5.09 -9.53
C THR A 382 -0.08 -4.45 -9.43
N CYS A 383 0.48 -4.01 -10.56
CA CYS A 383 1.76 -3.29 -10.61
C CYS A 383 1.63 -1.79 -10.30
N GLY A 384 0.44 -1.28 -9.95
CA GLY A 384 0.26 0.14 -9.62
C GLY A 384 0.39 1.13 -10.78
N GLY A 385 0.53 0.66 -12.03
CA GLY A 385 0.54 1.51 -13.22
C GLY A 385 1.85 1.54 -14.02
N HIS A 386 2.85 0.74 -13.63
CA HIS A 386 4.19 0.74 -14.24
C HIS A 386 4.35 -0.05 -15.54
N CYS A 387 3.25 -0.46 -16.19
CA CYS A 387 3.31 -1.27 -17.40
C CYS A 387 4.04 -2.62 -17.21
N GLU A 388 3.97 -3.20 -16.01
CA GLU A 388 4.58 -4.52 -15.70
C GLU A 388 3.56 -5.64 -15.51
N CYS A 389 2.27 -5.36 -15.73
CA CYS A 389 1.21 -6.37 -15.69
C CYS A 389 0.03 -5.98 -16.59
N ALA A 390 -0.83 -6.94 -16.92
CA ALA A 390 -2.01 -6.73 -17.75
C ALA A 390 -3.31 -6.45 -16.95
N THR A 391 -3.22 -6.32 -15.63
CA THR A 391 -4.41 -6.37 -14.74
C THR A 391 -5.19 -5.04 -14.66
N CYS A 392 -4.89 -4.09 -15.55
CA CYS A 392 -5.66 -2.86 -15.78
C CYS A 392 -6.17 -2.78 -17.23
N HIS A 393 -6.26 -3.94 -17.90
CA HIS A 393 -6.77 -4.09 -19.24
C HIS A 393 -8.16 -3.47 -19.39
N VAL A 394 -8.33 -2.72 -20.47
CA VAL A 394 -9.61 -2.15 -20.93
C VAL A 394 -9.68 -2.29 -22.46
N HIS A 395 -10.88 -2.17 -23.02
CA HIS A 395 -11.04 -1.97 -24.46
C HIS A 395 -11.42 -0.52 -24.74
N LEU A 396 -10.62 0.15 -25.56
CA LEU A 396 -10.82 1.52 -26.01
C LEU A 396 -10.78 1.56 -27.54
N ALA A 397 -11.88 2.00 -28.16
CA ALA A 397 -11.99 2.01 -29.61
C ALA A 397 -10.90 2.88 -30.25
N GLU A 398 -10.40 2.49 -31.43
CA GLU A 398 -9.38 3.24 -32.19
C GLU A 398 -9.74 4.73 -32.39
N SER A 399 -11.04 5.02 -32.56
CA SER A 399 -11.57 6.40 -32.69
C SER A 399 -11.43 7.28 -31.43
N ALA A 400 -11.12 6.69 -30.28
CA ALA A 400 -10.95 7.44 -29.04
C ALA A 400 -9.61 8.19 -29.04
N PRO A 401 -9.56 9.42 -28.50
CA PRO A 401 -8.30 10.11 -28.27
C PRO A 401 -7.42 9.33 -27.30
N GLN A 402 -6.32 8.78 -27.81
CA GLN A 402 -5.39 7.94 -27.07
C GLN A 402 -3.98 8.09 -27.64
N PRO A 403 -2.93 7.96 -26.81
CA PRO A 403 -1.56 7.93 -27.30
C PRO A 403 -1.31 6.66 -28.11
N ASP A 404 -0.32 6.71 -29.00
CA ASP A 404 0.19 5.51 -29.68
C ASP A 404 0.60 4.45 -28.65
N MET A 405 0.27 3.20 -28.93
CA MET A 405 0.70 2.07 -28.11
C MET A 405 2.22 1.93 -28.18
N LYS A 406 2.86 1.75 -27.02
CA LYS A 406 4.30 1.50 -26.93
C LYS A 406 4.58 0.00 -26.94
N ASP A 407 5.79 -0.38 -27.34
CA ASP A 407 6.22 -1.79 -27.36
C ASP A 407 6.06 -2.46 -25.99
N GLU A 408 6.39 -1.77 -24.88
CA GLU A 408 6.21 -2.33 -23.53
C GLU A 408 4.74 -2.52 -23.14
N GLU A 409 3.81 -1.76 -23.73
CA GLU A 409 2.37 -1.95 -23.52
C GLU A 409 1.89 -3.19 -24.28
N ASP A 410 2.31 -3.34 -25.54
CA ASP A 410 1.96 -4.45 -26.43
C ASP A 410 2.44 -5.79 -25.86
N GLU A 411 3.70 -5.87 -25.42
CA GLU A 411 4.27 -7.06 -24.78
C GLU A 411 3.44 -7.52 -23.56
N GLN A 412 2.92 -6.57 -22.79
CA GLN A 412 2.14 -6.90 -21.59
C GLN A 412 0.70 -7.29 -21.92
N LEU A 413 0.12 -6.73 -22.98
CA LEU A 413 -1.22 -7.09 -23.45
C LEU A 413 -1.27 -8.53 -23.98
N GLU A 414 -0.15 -9.12 -24.40
CA GLU A 414 -0.09 -10.57 -24.72
C GLU A 414 -0.54 -11.46 -23.56
N PHE A 415 -0.36 -10.99 -22.31
CA PHE A 415 -0.78 -11.69 -21.10
C PHE A 415 -2.21 -11.33 -20.65
N ALA A 416 -2.87 -10.38 -21.31
CA ALA A 416 -4.23 -9.98 -21.00
C ALA A 416 -5.24 -11.04 -21.48
N LEU A 417 -6.20 -11.40 -20.62
CA LEU A 417 -7.22 -12.38 -20.95
C LEU A 417 -8.25 -11.76 -21.91
N GLY A 418 -8.27 -12.26 -23.15
CA GLY A 418 -9.22 -11.78 -24.16
C GLY A 418 -8.81 -10.45 -24.80
N ALA A 419 -7.50 -10.21 -24.92
CA ALA A 419 -6.98 -9.11 -25.72
C ALA A 419 -7.48 -9.17 -27.17
N ASP A 420 -7.73 -8.00 -27.74
CA ASP A 420 -8.14 -7.74 -29.11
C ASP A 420 -7.56 -6.40 -29.59
N ASP A 421 -7.86 -5.99 -30.82
CA ASP A 421 -7.29 -4.78 -31.44
C ASP A 421 -7.69 -3.48 -30.71
N ASP A 422 -8.77 -3.49 -29.92
CA ASP A 422 -9.19 -2.36 -29.08
C ASP A 422 -8.52 -2.38 -27.69
N SER A 423 -7.67 -3.35 -27.39
CA SER A 423 -7.15 -3.56 -26.05
C SER A 423 -6.05 -2.56 -25.70
N ARG A 424 -6.17 -1.96 -24.52
CA ARG A 424 -5.21 -1.02 -23.94
C ARG A 424 -4.98 -1.32 -22.47
N LEU A 425 -3.84 -0.90 -21.94
CA LEU A 425 -3.62 -0.84 -20.49
C LEU A 425 -4.09 0.52 -19.99
N ALA A 426 -5.11 0.55 -19.13
CA ALA A 426 -5.68 1.81 -18.65
C ALA A 426 -4.66 2.71 -17.91
N CYS A 427 -3.54 2.16 -17.45
CA CYS A 427 -2.48 2.97 -16.83
C CYS A 427 -1.60 3.71 -17.85
N GLN A 428 -1.62 3.32 -19.12
CA GLN A 428 -0.93 4.03 -20.22
C GLN A 428 -1.84 5.06 -20.92
N LEU A 429 -3.12 5.10 -20.54
CA LEU A 429 -4.09 6.04 -21.07
C LEU A 429 -4.22 7.24 -20.12
N PRO A 430 -3.78 8.44 -20.50
CA PRO A 430 -4.05 9.64 -19.73
C PRO A 430 -5.52 10.05 -19.88
N VAL A 431 -6.07 10.64 -18.83
CA VAL A 431 -7.30 11.42 -18.92
C VAL A 431 -6.93 12.75 -19.58
N THR A 432 -7.62 13.07 -20.67
CA THR A 432 -7.47 14.34 -21.39
C THR A 432 -8.83 14.94 -21.67
N LYS A 433 -8.85 16.23 -22.01
CA LYS A 433 -10.07 16.91 -22.44
C LYS A 433 -10.71 16.23 -23.66
N GLU A 434 -9.90 15.85 -24.64
CA GLU A 434 -10.36 15.21 -25.88
C GLU A 434 -11.02 13.86 -25.58
N LEU A 435 -10.45 13.07 -24.66
CA LEU A 435 -11.06 11.83 -24.22
C LEU A 435 -12.44 12.09 -23.60
N GLY A 436 -12.58 13.16 -22.82
CA GLY A 436 -13.86 13.62 -22.29
C GLY A 436 -14.86 14.02 -23.37
N GLU A 437 -14.43 14.76 -24.38
CA GLU A 437 -15.26 15.16 -25.52
C GLU A 437 -15.74 13.94 -26.33
N TRP A 438 -14.86 12.94 -26.51
CA TRP A 438 -15.22 11.66 -27.13
C TRP A 438 -16.27 10.90 -26.31
N VAL A 439 -16.12 10.86 -24.98
CA VAL A 439 -17.12 10.26 -24.07
C VAL A 439 -18.46 11.01 -24.16
N ALA A 440 -18.43 12.35 -24.19
CA ALA A 440 -19.62 13.19 -24.35
C ALA A 440 -20.32 12.95 -25.69
N GLY A 441 -19.56 12.59 -26.73
CA GLY A 441 -20.06 12.13 -28.04
C GLY A 441 -20.63 10.71 -28.06
N GLY A 442 -20.64 10.00 -26.92
CA GLY A 442 -21.16 8.64 -26.79
C GLY A 442 -20.09 7.55 -26.68
N GLY A 443 -18.80 7.90 -26.65
CA GLY A 443 -17.70 6.97 -26.41
C GLY A 443 -17.78 6.30 -25.05
N ARG A 444 -17.34 5.04 -24.96
CA ARG A 444 -17.32 4.23 -23.73
C ARG A 444 -16.02 3.45 -23.61
N ILE A 445 -15.40 3.51 -22.44
CA ILE A 445 -14.26 2.66 -22.09
C ILE A 445 -14.81 1.33 -21.60
N ARG A 446 -14.56 0.22 -22.30
CA ARG A 446 -15.17 -1.07 -21.93
C ARG A 446 -14.26 -1.84 -20.99
N LEU A 447 -14.84 -2.42 -19.94
CA LEU A 447 -14.14 -3.27 -18.99
C LEU A 447 -14.22 -4.74 -19.45
N PRO A 448 -13.13 -5.50 -19.38
CA PRO A 448 -13.15 -6.93 -19.67
C PRO A 448 -13.91 -7.69 -18.57
N ARG A 449 -14.18 -8.97 -18.81
CA ARG A 449 -14.87 -9.82 -17.83
C ARG A 449 -14.05 -10.09 -16.56
N TYR A 450 -12.72 -10.02 -16.63
CA TYR A 450 -11.80 -10.49 -15.58
C TYR A 450 -10.84 -9.41 -15.13
#